data_AF-A0A061FWI3-F1
#
_entry.id   AF-A0A061FWI3-F1
#
_cell.length_a   1.000
_cell.length_b   1.000
_cell.length_c   1.000
_cell.angle_alpha   90.00
_cell.angle_beta   90.00
_cell.angle_gamma   90.00
#
_symmetry.space_group_name_H-M   'P 1'
#
loop_
_entity.id
_entity.type
_entity.pdbx_description
1 polymer ?
#
loop_
_entity_poly.entity_id
_entity_poly.type
_entity_poly.pdbx_seq_one_letter_code
_entity_poly.pdbx_strand_id
1 'polypeptide(L)'
;FSILLLLQLIANRLLHFFQYRDLWRRHKRKVLVTAGVLGSGYFLYKLYDAHRHRLADLERQLASERENDEFIKAQMQVHFENIQRIADTTTLPHAMHYLSCRIAEDLDLSHLTNRLMRGKGQPNTLSSSEKLQLWDRLKILSFTRMVVSIWAVTLLSLYIRVQVNILGRHLYIATARGLGSSNLLEDAELIDRDDQQKFLANADFLANHGLSTLISHMQTAATEVLKAKQLRDFFDTTVLQQIIMQILDMFMSMGSPHHWVDCLMPEDPRLYKFAMASSSDKTNPPDFTQFNQLMVETREVLSSAEFTSVVEISLKAVVNALVEEKGFQSGGSSLTLGMPLARLLPRISQICPSLLDEPSKNQFIQIIQSVPEVGLFFTLLYANMSTS
;
A
#
# COMPACT_ATOMS: atom_id res chain seq x y z
N PHE A 1 99.76 -19.96 47.21
CA PHE A 1 99.40 -19.45 45.87
C PHE A 1 97.90 -19.09 45.72
N SER A 2 96.97 -19.68 46.49
CA SER A 2 95.51 -19.45 46.30
C SER A 2 94.91 -18.14 46.86
N ILE A 3 95.53 -17.51 47.86
CA ILE A 3 94.95 -16.30 48.49
C ILE A 3 95.17 -15.05 47.61
N LEU A 4 96.29 -14.98 46.88
CA LEU A 4 96.63 -13.84 46.02
C LEU A 4 95.66 -13.71 44.82
N LEU A 5 95.30 -14.85 44.22
CA LEU A 5 94.37 -14.92 43.08
C LEU A 5 92.94 -14.49 43.46
N LEU A 6 92.50 -14.84 44.67
CA LEU A 6 91.19 -14.47 45.18
C LEU A 6 91.09 -12.95 45.45
N LEU A 7 92.14 -12.38 46.05
CA LEU A 7 92.25 -10.94 46.29
C LEU A 7 92.27 -10.14 44.99
N GLN A 8 92.93 -10.65 43.95
CA GLN A 8 93.02 -9.99 42.65
C GLN A 8 91.67 -10.02 41.89
N LEU A 9 90.91 -11.11 42.00
CA LEU A 9 89.54 -11.21 41.48
C LEU A 9 88.55 -10.28 42.21
N ILE A 10 88.67 -10.17 43.54
CA ILE A 10 87.84 -9.27 44.36
C ILE A 10 88.19 -7.81 44.05
N ALA A 11 89.47 -7.47 43.94
CA ALA A 11 89.94 -6.13 43.57
C ALA A 11 89.46 -5.72 42.17
N ASN A 12 89.50 -6.64 41.20
CA ASN A 12 89.06 -6.35 39.83
C ASN A 12 87.53 -6.19 39.73
N ARG A 13 86.76 -7.00 40.48
CA ARG A 13 85.31 -6.81 40.61
C ARG A 13 84.95 -5.51 41.33
N LEU A 14 85.71 -5.14 42.37
CA LEU A 14 85.53 -3.87 43.07
C LEU A 14 85.87 -2.69 42.15
N LEU A 15 86.93 -2.74 41.36
CA LEU A 15 87.29 -1.72 40.38
C LEU A 15 86.21 -1.53 39.32
N HIS A 16 85.67 -2.62 38.76
CA HIS A 16 84.51 -2.55 37.86
C HIS A 16 83.28 -1.95 38.55
N PHE A 17 83.02 -2.34 39.80
CA PHE A 17 81.92 -1.79 40.58
C PHE A 17 82.09 -0.29 40.87
N PHE A 18 83.30 0.17 41.20
CA PHE A 18 83.62 1.58 41.42
C PHE A 18 83.56 2.40 40.13
N GLN A 19 84.05 1.87 39.00
CA GLN A 19 83.91 2.51 37.69
C GLN A 19 82.43 2.66 37.26
N TYR A 20 81.62 1.62 37.47
CA TYR A 20 80.18 1.70 37.24
C TYR A 20 79.52 2.74 38.16
N ARG A 21 79.95 2.83 39.42
CA ARG A 21 79.41 3.78 40.40
C ARG A 21 79.77 5.22 40.07
N ASP A 22 80.97 5.48 39.55
CA ASP A 22 81.41 6.83 39.14
C ASP A 22 80.78 7.27 37.81
N LEU A 23 80.63 6.37 36.84
CA LEU A 23 79.87 6.63 35.62
C LEU A 23 78.39 6.89 35.93
N TRP A 24 77.79 6.09 36.82
CA TRP A 24 76.42 6.28 37.30
C TRP A 24 76.28 7.63 38.02
N ARG A 25 77.21 7.99 38.90
CA ARG A 25 77.17 9.27 39.64
C ARG A 25 77.29 10.48 38.71
N ARG A 26 78.11 10.40 37.66
CA ARG A 26 78.29 11.47 36.67
C ARG A 26 77.14 11.59 35.66
N HIS A 27 76.46 10.50 35.32
CA HIS A 27 75.42 10.48 34.27
C HIS A 27 73.99 10.18 34.76
N LYS A 28 73.74 10.00 36.08
CA LYS A 28 72.41 9.66 36.64
C LYS A 28 71.29 10.58 36.14
N ARG A 29 71.53 11.89 36.05
CA ARG A 29 70.54 12.85 35.52
C ARG A 29 70.28 12.65 34.02
N LYS A 30 71.32 12.38 33.23
CA LYS A 30 71.19 12.13 31.79
C LYS A 30 70.43 10.83 31.50
N VAL A 31 70.75 9.76 32.23
CA VAL A 31 70.09 8.45 32.08
C VAL A 31 68.61 8.49 32.51
N LEU A 32 68.28 9.20 33.59
CA LEU A 32 66.89 9.37 34.02
C LEU A 32 66.07 10.20 33.03
N VAL A 33 66.65 11.26 32.46
CA VAL A 33 65.98 12.08 31.45
C VAL A 33 65.73 11.27 30.18
N THR A 34 66.71 10.51 29.70
CA THR A 34 66.52 9.67 28.50
C THR A 34 65.53 8.53 28.73
N ALA A 35 65.56 7.88 29.90
CA ALA A 35 64.58 6.86 30.26
C ALA A 35 63.16 7.44 30.40
N GLY A 36 63.05 8.66 30.95
CA GLY A 36 61.77 9.38 31.04
C GLY A 36 61.19 9.72 29.67
N VAL A 37 62.00 10.25 28.76
CA VAL A 37 61.58 10.61 27.39
C VAL A 37 61.16 9.36 26.59
N LEU A 38 61.94 8.28 26.68
CA LEU A 38 61.60 7.01 26.01
C LEU A 38 60.34 6.37 26.60
N GLY A 39 60.21 6.37 27.93
CA GLY A 39 59.03 5.87 28.63
C GLY A 39 57.77 6.67 28.32
N SER A 40 57.85 8.01 28.30
CA SER A 40 56.73 8.88 27.94
C SER A 40 56.35 8.72 26.46
N GLY A 41 57.34 8.58 25.57
CA GLY A 41 57.10 8.34 24.15
C GLY A 41 56.40 6.99 23.91
N TYR A 42 56.85 5.92 24.57
CA TYR A 42 56.21 4.61 24.51
C TYR A 42 54.79 4.62 25.10
N PHE A 43 54.59 5.32 26.22
CA PHE A 43 53.27 5.46 26.83
C PHE A 43 52.29 6.22 25.93
N LEU A 44 52.73 7.34 25.33
CA LEU A 44 51.93 8.10 24.35
C LEU A 44 51.65 7.28 23.10
N TYR A 45 52.64 6.55 22.59
CA TYR A 45 52.45 5.62 21.46
C TYR A 45 51.41 4.56 21.79
N LYS A 46 51.49 3.93 22.98
CA LYS A 46 50.54 2.90 23.41
C LYS A 46 49.11 3.44 23.58
N LEU A 47 48.95 4.66 24.10
CA LEU A 47 47.65 5.33 24.19
C LEU A 47 47.08 5.68 22.82
N TYR A 48 47.92 6.23 21.92
CA TYR A 48 47.54 6.55 20.56
C TYR A 48 47.13 5.28 19.79
N ASP A 49 47.91 4.21 19.92
CA ASP A 49 47.65 2.92 19.29
C ASP A 49 46.35 2.30 19.81
N ALA A 50 46.12 2.30 21.12
CA ALA A 50 44.86 1.83 21.70
C ALA A 50 43.64 2.65 21.24
N HIS A 51 43.79 3.98 21.09
CA HIS A 51 42.72 4.84 20.59
C HIS A 51 42.44 4.59 19.10
N ARG A 52 43.49 4.37 18.30
CA ARG A 52 43.39 4.06 16.88
C ARG A 52 42.69 2.72 16.63
N HIS A 53 43.01 1.70 17.44
CA HIS A 53 42.33 0.41 17.37
C HIS A 53 40.84 0.53 17.72
N ARG A 54 40.49 1.28 18.78
CA ARG A 54 39.08 1.54 19.14
C ARG A 54 38.32 2.27 18.05
N LEU A 55 38.92 3.28 17.42
CA LEU A 55 38.31 3.99 16.29
C LEU A 55 38.10 3.03 15.11
N ALA A 56 39.09 2.21 14.77
CA ALA A 56 38.96 1.23 13.70
C ALA A 56 37.90 0.15 14.01
N ASP A 57 37.76 -0.27 15.27
CA ASP A 57 36.73 -1.22 15.69
C ASP A 57 35.33 -0.59 15.61
N LEU A 58 35.17 0.66 16.04
CA LEU A 58 33.91 1.41 15.89
C LEU A 58 33.54 1.63 14.42
N GLU A 59 34.51 1.99 13.58
CA GLU A 59 34.31 2.13 12.13
C GLU A 59 33.88 0.79 11.50
N ARG A 60 34.50 -0.33 11.90
CA ARG A 60 34.09 -1.67 11.45
C ARG A 60 32.69 -2.03 11.92
N GLN A 61 32.34 -1.72 13.16
CA GLN A 61 30.99 -1.96 13.71
C GLN A 61 29.95 -1.15 12.94
N LEU A 62 30.18 0.15 12.73
CA LEU A 62 29.28 1.01 11.96
C LEU A 62 29.19 0.57 10.49
N ALA A 63 30.29 0.12 9.88
CA ALA A 63 30.26 -0.44 8.54
C ALA A 63 29.42 -1.72 8.48
N SER A 64 29.60 -2.64 9.43
CA SER A 64 28.81 -3.87 9.52
C SER A 64 27.32 -3.61 9.79
N GLU A 65 27.00 -2.59 10.58
CA GLU A 65 25.62 -2.17 10.87
C GLU A 65 24.96 -1.60 9.60
N ARG A 66 25.68 -0.74 8.86
CA ARG A 66 25.20 -0.21 7.58
C ARG A 66 24.98 -1.30 6.55
N GLU A 67 25.92 -2.23 6.41
CA GLU A 67 25.79 -3.38 5.50
C GLU A 67 24.57 -4.24 5.86
N ASN A 68 24.34 -4.48 7.15
CA ASN A 68 23.18 -5.22 7.62
C ASN A 68 21.87 -4.46 7.36
N ASP A 69 21.84 -3.14 7.61
CA ASP A 69 20.67 -2.29 7.32
C ASP A 69 20.35 -2.24 5.83
N GLU A 70 21.37 -2.13 4.98
CA GLU A 70 21.22 -2.17 3.52
C GLU A 70 20.69 -3.54 3.06
N PHE A 71 21.21 -4.62 3.63
CA PHE A 71 20.73 -5.96 3.36
C PHE A 71 19.26 -6.15 3.76
N ILE A 72 18.87 -5.70 4.96
CA ILE A 72 17.48 -5.76 5.44
C ILE A 72 16.56 -4.96 4.52
N LYS A 73 16.96 -3.74 4.14
CA LYS A 73 16.21 -2.90 3.20
C LYS A 73 16.07 -3.58 1.84
N ALA A 74 17.13 -4.17 1.30
CA ALA A 74 17.09 -4.89 0.04
C ALA A 74 16.15 -6.10 0.10
N GLN A 75 16.21 -6.88 1.18
CA GLN A 75 15.33 -8.03 1.39
C GLN A 75 13.86 -7.59 1.50
N MET A 76 13.60 -6.52 2.27
CA MET A 76 12.27 -5.94 2.44
C MET A 76 11.70 -5.43 1.10
N GLN A 77 12.54 -4.76 0.30
CA GLN A 77 12.17 -4.29 -1.04
C GLN A 77 11.82 -5.45 -1.98
N VAL A 78 12.63 -6.51 -2.00
CA VAL A 78 12.33 -7.72 -2.81
C VAL A 78 11.01 -8.36 -2.37
N HIS A 79 10.75 -8.44 -1.07
CA HIS A 79 9.50 -8.99 -0.56
C HIS A 79 8.30 -8.12 -0.96
N PHE A 80 8.42 -6.80 -0.84
CA PHE A 80 7.41 -5.84 -1.28
C PHE A 80 7.11 -5.99 -2.78
N GLU A 81 8.12 -6.03 -3.64
CA GLU A 81 7.94 -6.23 -5.09
C GLU A 81 7.26 -7.57 -5.40
N ASN A 82 7.55 -8.61 -4.62
CA ASN A 82 6.88 -9.89 -4.74
C ASN A 82 5.39 -9.81 -4.38
N ILE A 83 5.05 -9.09 -3.31
CA ILE A 83 3.66 -8.86 -2.90
C ILE A 83 2.89 -8.11 -3.97
N GLN A 84 3.45 -7.02 -4.51
CA GLN A 84 2.81 -6.24 -5.58
C GLN A 84 2.54 -7.11 -6.81
N ARG A 85 3.51 -7.96 -7.19
CA ARG A 85 3.33 -8.92 -8.28
C ARG A 85 2.20 -9.90 -8.02
N ILE A 86 2.12 -10.48 -6.82
CA ILE A 86 1.04 -11.41 -6.45
C ILE A 86 -0.33 -10.73 -6.55
N ALA A 87 -0.43 -9.47 -6.10
CA ALA A 87 -1.65 -8.69 -6.25
C ALA A 87 -2.06 -8.57 -7.72
N ASP A 88 -1.11 -8.18 -8.59
CA ASP A 88 -1.39 -7.91 -10.01
C ASP A 88 -1.61 -9.20 -10.83
N THR A 89 -0.94 -10.31 -10.50
CA THR A 89 -1.01 -11.55 -11.31
C THR A 89 -2.03 -12.57 -10.82
N THR A 90 -2.45 -12.51 -9.55
CA THR A 90 -3.25 -13.58 -8.94
C THR A 90 -4.53 -13.06 -8.33
N THR A 91 -4.45 -12.17 -7.35
CA THR A 91 -5.63 -11.75 -6.57
C THR A 91 -6.53 -10.81 -7.36
N LEU A 92 -5.95 -9.80 -8.03
CA LEU A 92 -6.71 -8.80 -8.79
C LEU A 92 -7.43 -9.39 -10.00
N PRO A 93 -6.82 -10.24 -10.86
CA PRO A 93 -7.53 -10.84 -11.99
C PRO A 93 -8.76 -11.66 -11.59
N HIS A 94 -8.67 -12.42 -10.50
CA HIS A 94 -9.78 -13.23 -10.02
C HIS A 94 -10.98 -12.37 -9.57
N ALA A 95 -10.74 -11.46 -8.63
CA ALA A 95 -11.79 -10.59 -8.09
C ALA A 95 -12.38 -9.66 -9.18
N MET A 96 -11.53 -9.15 -10.08
CA MET A 96 -11.95 -8.29 -11.20
C MET A 96 -12.85 -9.03 -12.18
N HIS A 97 -12.51 -10.29 -12.53
CA HIS A 97 -13.35 -11.09 -13.42
C HIS A 97 -14.75 -11.29 -12.80
N TYR A 98 -14.80 -11.65 -11.52
CA TYR A 98 -16.07 -11.85 -10.83
C TYR A 98 -16.90 -10.56 -10.75
N LEU A 99 -16.27 -9.44 -10.35
CA LEU A 99 -16.91 -8.12 -10.31
C LEU A 99 -17.44 -7.69 -11.69
N SER A 100 -16.68 -7.91 -12.77
CA SER A 100 -17.07 -7.57 -14.14
C SER A 100 -18.34 -8.31 -14.57
N CYS A 101 -18.43 -9.61 -14.29
CA CYS A 101 -19.62 -10.42 -14.54
C CYS A 101 -20.83 -9.89 -13.77
N ARG A 102 -20.67 -9.63 -12.46
CA ARG A 102 -21.76 -9.11 -11.61
C ARG A 102 -22.25 -7.74 -12.07
N ILE A 103 -21.35 -6.82 -12.44
CA ILE A 103 -21.74 -5.51 -12.99
C ILE A 103 -22.45 -5.65 -14.34
N ALA A 104 -22.00 -6.56 -15.21
CA ALA A 104 -22.64 -6.79 -16.50
C ALA A 104 -24.06 -7.36 -16.36
N GLU A 105 -24.29 -8.22 -15.36
CA GLU A 105 -25.60 -8.79 -15.02
C GLU A 105 -26.53 -7.76 -14.38
N ASP A 106 -26.11 -7.11 -13.29
CA ASP A 106 -26.96 -6.24 -12.48
C ASP A 106 -27.26 -4.89 -13.18
N LEU A 107 -26.42 -4.47 -14.14
CA LEU A 107 -26.56 -3.24 -14.93
C LEU A 107 -26.73 -3.53 -16.44
N ASP A 108 -27.45 -4.60 -16.78
CA ASP A 108 -27.82 -4.89 -18.17
C ASP A 108 -28.85 -3.88 -18.71
N LEU A 109 -28.45 -3.14 -19.74
CA LEU A 109 -29.28 -2.14 -20.42
C LEU A 109 -29.89 -2.67 -21.73
N SER A 110 -29.62 -3.94 -22.08
CA SER A 110 -30.05 -4.55 -23.34
C SER A 110 -31.57 -4.53 -23.49
N HIS A 111 -32.31 -4.82 -22.41
CA HIS A 111 -33.77 -4.78 -22.43
C HIS A 111 -34.33 -3.38 -22.75
N LEU A 112 -33.78 -2.33 -22.14
CA LEU A 112 -34.20 -0.93 -22.39
C LEU A 112 -33.86 -0.50 -23.83
N THR A 113 -32.65 -0.82 -24.28
CA THR A 113 -32.20 -0.51 -25.64
C THR A 113 -33.07 -1.23 -26.67
N ASN A 114 -33.38 -2.51 -26.47
CA ASN A 114 -34.25 -3.29 -27.35
C ASN A 114 -35.68 -2.72 -27.39
N ARG A 115 -36.24 -2.29 -26.26
CA ARG A 115 -37.55 -1.63 -26.22
C ARG A 115 -37.56 -0.32 -27.00
N LEU A 116 -36.52 0.51 -26.85
CA LEU A 116 -36.37 1.76 -27.61
C LEU A 116 -36.23 1.51 -29.12
N MET A 117 -35.51 0.46 -29.52
CA MET A 117 -35.33 0.08 -30.93
C MET A 117 -36.65 -0.41 -31.56
N ARG A 118 -37.43 -1.23 -30.85
CA ARG A 118 -38.76 -1.68 -31.31
C ARG A 118 -39.72 -0.53 -31.54
N GLY A 119 -39.72 0.47 -30.64
CA GLY A 119 -40.52 1.69 -30.79
C GLY A 119 -40.12 2.59 -31.96
N LYS A 120 -38.89 2.45 -32.49
CA LYS A 120 -38.45 3.18 -33.70
C LYS A 120 -38.94 2.50 -34.98
N GLY A 121 -39.07 1.17 -34.97
CA GLY A 121 -39.51 0.37 -36.12
C GLY A 121 -41.03 0.26 -36.30
N GLN A 122 -41.81 0.46 -35.24
CA GLN A 122 -43.28 0.38 -35.28
C GLN A 122 -43.91 1.60 -34.58
N PRO A 123 -44.43 2.59 -35.34
CA PRO A 123 -44.84 3.91 -34.83
C PRO A 123 -46.03 3.91 -33.84
N ASN A 124 -46.71 2.78 -33.66
CA ASN A 124 -47.88 2.66 -32.76
C ASN A 124 -47.62 1.87 -31.47
N THR A 125 -46.38 1.45 -31.20
CA THR A 125 -46.07 0.56 -30.06
C THR A 125 -45.70 1.26 -28.76
N LEU A 126 -45.26 2.53 -28.82
CA LEU A 126 -44.91 3.33 -27.65
C LEU A 126 -45.46 4.74 -27.80
N SER A 127 -46.13 5.26 -26.77
CA SER A 127 -46.52 6.66 -26.72
C SER A 127 -45.28 7.58 -26.61
N SER A 128 -45.44 8.84 -26.99
CA SER A 128 -44.37 9.84 -26.90
C SER A 128 -43.88 10.04 -25.46
N SER A 129 -44.79 9.96 -24.48
CA SER A 129 -44.50 10.04 -23.04
C SER A 129 -43.65 8.85 -22.57
N GLU A 130 -44.04 7.62 -22.91
CA GLU A 130 -43.29 6.40 -22.55
C GLU A 130 -41.89 6.39 -23.18
N LYS A 131 -41.78 6.85 -24.43
CA LYS A 131 -40.49 6.97 -25.11
C LYS A 131 -39.55 7.92 -24.35
N LEU A 132 -40.05 9.08 -23.91
CA LEU A 132 -39.26 10.04 -23.14
C LEU A 132 -38.81 9.46 -21.80
N GLN A 133 -39.71 8.77 -21.09
CA GLN A 133 -39.36 8.08 -19.83
C GLN A 133 -38.31 6.98 -20.02
N LEU A 134 -38.39 6.21 -21.11
CA LEU A 134 -37.39 5.18 -21.43
C LEU A 134 -36.02 5.79 -21.72
N TRP A 135 -35.97 6.91 -22.44
CA TRP A 135 -34.72 7.62 -22.68
C TRP A 135 -34.13 8.23 -21.40
N ASP A 136 -34.98 8.78 -20.53
CA ASP A 136 -34.53 9.33 -19.25
C ASP A 136 -33.99 8.22 -18.34
N ARG A 137 -34.66 7.07 -18.28
CA ARG A 137 -34.16 5.90 -17.55
C ARG A 137 -32.85 5.36 -18.14
N LEU A 138 -32.73 5.32 -19.48
CA LEU A 138 -31.49 4.94 -20.15
C LEU A 138 -30.36 5.93 -19.81
N LYS A 139 -30.66 7.24 -19.81
CA LYS A 139 -29.72 8.30 -19.41
C LYS A 139 -29.15 8.04 -18.02
N ILE A 140 -30.02 7.86 -17.02
CA ILE A 140 -29.58 7.61 -15.64
C ILE A 140 -28.75 6.33 -15.57
N LEU A 141 -29.28 5.21 -16.05
CA LEU A 141 -28.62 3.90 -15.90
C LEU A 141 -27.31 3.77 -16.69
N SER A 142 -27.17 4.43 -17.85
CA SER A 142 -25.91 4.47 -18.58
C SER A 142 -24.83 5.19 -17.78
N PHE A 143 -25.15 6.32 -17.15
CA PHE A 143 -24.22 7.01 -16.27
C PHE A 143 -23.94 6.20 -15.01
N THR A 144 -24.97 5.64 -14.36
CA THR A 144 -24.80 4.73 -13.20
C THR A 144 -23.83 3.61 -13.52
N ARG A 145 -24.01 2.90 -14.65
CA ARG A 145 -23.10 1.82 -15.04
C ARG A 145 -21.67 2.30 -15.20
N MET A 146 -21.48 3.44 -15.86
CA MET A 146 -20.15 4.03 -16.06
C MET A 146 -19.48 4.38 -14.73
N VAL A 147 -20.17 5.12 -13.83
CA VAL A 147 -19.58 5.56 -12.57
C VAL A 147 -19.39 4.41 -11.58
N VAL A 148 -20.27 3.40 -11.57
CA VAL A 148 -20.07 2.16 -10.80
C VAL A 148 -18.84 1.41 -11.31
N SER A 149 -18.65 1.27 -12.63
CA SER A 149 -17.46 0.63 -13.19
C SER A 149 -16.17 1.39 -12.83
N ILE A 150 -16.15 2.72 -12.96
CA ILE A 150 -14.99 3.55 -12.58
C ILE A 150 -14.65 3.35 -11.11
N TRP A 151 -15.64 3.48 -10.23
CA TRP A 151 -15.42 3.39 -8.79
C TRP A 151 -15.01 1.98 -8.38
N ALA A 152 -15.75 0.95 -8.81
CA ALA A 152 -15.51 -0.43 -8.39
C ALA A 152 -14.15 -0.95 -8.84
N VAL A 153 -13.72 -0.65 -10.07
CA VAL A 153 -12.40 -1.05 -10.58
C VAL A 153 -11.28 -0.34 -9.84
N THR A 154 -11.42 0.97 -9.62
CA THR A 154 -10.42 1.77 -8.90
C THR A 154 -10.26 1.27 -7.46
N LEU A 155 -11.38 1.17 -6.74
CA LEU A 155 -11.36 0.77 -5.33
C LEU A 155 -10.99 -0.69 -5.14
N LEU A 156 -11.42 -1.61 -6.01
CA LEU A 156 -10.99 -3.00 -5.93
C LEU A 156 -9.47 -3.14 -6.14
N SER A 157 -8.92 -2.40 -7.11
CA SER A 157 -7.46 -2.39 -7.36
C SER A 157 -6.67 -1.88 -6.16
N LEU A 158 -7.12 -0.79 -5.53
CA LEU A 158 -6.48 -0.25 -4.32
C LEU A 158 -6.70 -1.16 -3.11
N TYR A 159 -7.90 -1.71 -2.93
CA TYR A 159 -8.26 -2.57 -1.82
C TYR A 159 -7.42 -3.86 -1.78
N ILE A 160 -7.27 -4.53 -2.92
CA ILE A 160 -6.45 -5.74 -3.00
C ILE A 160 -5.00 -5.44 -2.63
N ARG A 161 -4.46 -4.29 -3.06
CA ARG A 161 -3.12 -3.85 -2.64
C ARG A 161 -3.06 -3.58 -1.14
N VAL A 162 -4.07 -2.95 -0.54
CA VAL A 162 -4.12 -2.78 0.92
C VAL A 162 -4.07 -4.15 1.62
N GLN A 163 -4.92 -5.10 1.20
CA GLN A 163 -4.95 -6.43 1.78
C GLN A 163 -3.61 -7.15 1.67
N VAL A 164 -3.03 -7.24 0.47
CA VAL A 164 -1.78 -7.99 0.30
C VAL A 164 -0.58 -7.33 0.99
N ASN A 165 -0.57 -5.99 1.15
CA ASN A 165 0.49 -5.29 1.87
C ASN A 165 0.38 -5.49 3.38
N ILE A 166 -0.82 -5.38 3.94
CA ILE A 166 -1.07 -5.67 5.36
C ILE A 166 -0.67 -7.11 5.65
N LEU A 167 -1.23 -8.08 4.91
CA LEU A 167 -0.94 -9.50 5.09
C LEU A 167 0.54 -9.80 4.90
N GLY A 168 1.13 -9.30 3.80
CA GLY A 168 2.53 -9.52 3.47
C GLY A 168 3.48 -8.96 4.54
N ARG A 169 3.16 -7.79 5.11
CA ARG A 169 3.95 -7.22 6.22
C ARG A 169 3.87 -8.10 7.46
N HIS A 170 2.68 -8.57 7.84
CA HIS A 170 2.53 -9.50 8.98
C HIS A 170 3.32 -10.80 8.77
N LEU A 171 3.27 -11.39 7.56
CA LEU A 171 4.04 -12.59 7.21
C LEU A 171 5.56 -12.35 7.22
N TYR A 172 6.01 -11.19 6.73
CA TYR A 172 7.42 -10.80 6.77
C TYR A 172 7.92 -10.68 8.21
N ILE A 173 7.19 -9.96 9.06
CA ILE A 173 7.53 -9.80 10.48
C ILE A 173 7.57 -11.16 11.18
N ALA A 174 6.58 -12.03 10.96
CA ALA A 174 6.53 -13.34 11.59
C ALA A 174 7.73 -14.21 11.16
N THR A 175 8.11 -14.16 9.88
CA THR A 175 9.29 -14.86 9.36
C THR A 175 10.60 -14.30 9.93
N ALA A 176 10.73 -12.98 10.01
CA ALA A 176 11.91 -12.31 10.55
C ALA A 176 12.11 -12.61 12.05
N ARG A 177 11.01 -12.67 12.82
CA ARG A 177 11.04 -13.08 14.23
C ARG A 177 11.46 -14.55 14.39
N GLY A 178 10.92 -15.44 13.58
CA GLY A 178 11.28 -16.87 13.60
C GLY A 178 12.74 -17.16 13.26
N LEU A 179 13.38 -16.32 12.45
CA LEU A 179 14.81 -16.46 12.10
C LEU A 179 15.75 -15.97 13.22
N GLY A 180 15.29 -15.05 14.08
CA GLY A 180 16.09 -14.45 15.16
C GLY A 180 16.09 -15.24 16.48
N SER A 181 15.12 -16.11 16.71
CA SER A 181 14.98 -16.89 17.95
C SER A 181 14.92 -18.39 17.69
N SER A 182 16.08 -19.04 17.53
CA SER A 182 16.20 -20.48 17.25
C SER A 182 15.66 -21.42 18.34
N ASN A 183 15.10 -20.89 19.45
CA ASN A 183 14.61 -21.66 20.60
C ASN A 183 13.11 -21.46 20.91
N LEU A 184 12.35 -20.68 20.11
CA LEU A 184 10.93 -20.38 20.37
C LEU A 184 10.02 -20.70 19.17
N LEU A 185 10.23 -21.85 18.53
CA LEU A 185 9.37 -22.33 17.44
C LEU A 185 7.92 -22.67 17.88
N GLU A 186 7.61 -22.61 19.17
CA GLU A 186 6.27 -22.91 19.70
C GLU A 186 5.37 -21.68 19.94
N ASP A 187 5.90 -20.44 19.99
CA ASP A 187 5.13 -19.26 20.42
C ASP A 187 5.04 -18.12 19.39
N ALA A 188 5.66 -18.25 18.21
CA ALA A 188 5.39 -17.33 17.10
C ALA A 188 4.03 -17.70 16.50
N GLU A 189 2.99 -16.99 16.93
CA GLU A 189 1.61 -17.11 16.41
C GLU A 189 1.57 -16.74 14.92
N LEU A 190 1.99 -17.68 14.06
CA LEU A 190 1.89 -17.54 12.61
C LEU A 190 0.42 -17.41 12.23
N ILE A 191 0.10 -16.47 11.32
CA ILE A 191 -1.24 -16.39 10.75
C ILE A 191 -1.57 -17.72 10.10
N ASP A 192 -2.58 -18.39 10.65
CA ASP A 192 -3.04 -19.67 10.14
C ASP A 192 -3.44 -19.55 8.67
N ARG A 193 -3.17 -20.59 7.88
CA ARG A 193 -3.43 -20.59 6.44
C ARG A 193 -4.90 -20.34 6.11
N ASP A 194 -5.81 -20.83 6.95
CA ASP A 194 -7.24 -20.60 6.72
C ASP A 194 -7.59 -19.12 6.94
N ASP A 195 -6.99 -18.46 7.93
CA ASP A 195 -7.21 -17.03 8.19
C ASP A 195 -6.59 -16.14 7.10
N GLN A 196 -5.43 -16.51 6.55
CA GLN A 196 -4.86 -15.85 5.36
C GLN A 196 -5.81 -15.94 4.17
N GLN A 197 -6.36 -17.13 3.90
CA GLN A 197 -7.25 -17.36 2.78
C GLN A 197 -8.59 -16.64 2.96
N LYS A 198 -9.19 -16.69 4.16
CA LYS A 198 -10.42 -15.94 4.48
C LYS A 198 -10.21 -14.44 4.28
N PHE A 199 -9.07 -13.91 4.72
CA PHE A 199 -8.76 -12.49 4.58
C PHE A 199 -8.69 -12.06 3.12
N LEU A 200 -7.96 -12.80 2.26
CA LEU A 200 -7.88 -12.49 0.83
C LEU A 200 -9.21 -12.69 0.09
N ALA A 201 -10.00 -13.70 0.49
CA ALA A 201 -11.32 -13.95 -0.10
C ALA A 201 -12.32 -12.80 0.13
N ASN A 202 -12.10 -11.94 1.12
CA ASN A 202 -12.94 -10.75 1.31
C ASN A 202 -12.85 -9.74 0.15
N ALA A 203 -11.92 -9.88 -0.80
CA ALA A 203 -11.96 -9.14 -2.06
C ALA A 203 -13.27 -9.34 -2.83
N ASP A 204 -13.90 -10.50 -2.66
CA ASP A 204 -15.18 -10.82 -3.32
C ASP A 204 -16.38 -10.17 -2.62
N PHE A 205 -16.20 -9.57 -1.44
CA PHE A 205 -17.29 -8.94 -0.68
C PHE A 205 -17.98 -7.83 -1.47
N LEU A 206 -17.19 -7.02 -2.20
CA LEU A 206 -17.73 -5.97 -3.05
C LEU A 206 -18.71 -6.54 -4.09
N ALA A 207 -18.33 -7.63 -4.76
CA ALA A 207 -19.15 -8.23 -5.80
C ALA A 207 -20.37 -9.00 -5.24
N ASN A 208 -20.24 -9.61 -4.07
CA ASN A 208 -21.27 -10.44 -3.44
C ASN A 208 -22.32 -9.65 -2.64
N HIS A 209 -21.89 -8.62 -1.93
CA HIS A 209 -22.70 -7.93 -0.93
C HIS A 209 -22.74 -6.41 -1.17
N GLY A 210 -21.59 -5.81 -1.45
CA GLY A 210 -21.47 -4.35 -1.60
C GLY A 210 -22.10 -3.78 -2.87
N LEU A 211 -22.11 -4.55 -3.97
CA LEU A 211 -22.47 -4.05 -5.30
C LEU A 211 -23.91 -3.55 -5.39
N SER A 212 -24.86 -4.23 -4.74
CA SER A 212 -26.26 -3.80 -4.75
C SER A 212 -26.45 -2.43 -4.10
N THR A 213 -25.83 -2.23 -2.93
CA THR A 213 -25.82 -0.94 -2.22
C THR A 213 -25.12 0.14 -3.03
N LEU A 214 -23.95 -0.18 -3.60
CA LEU A 214 -23.20 0.70 -4.48
C LEU A 214 -24.06 1.17 -5.67
N ILE A 215 -24.70 0.24 -6.39
CA ILE A 215 -25.56 0.57 -7.53
C ILE A 215 -26.71 1.48 -7.11
N SER A 216 -27.38 1.16 -5.99
CA SER A 216 -28.53 1.93 -5.49
C SER A 216 -28.14 3.37 -5.14
N HIS A 217 -27.08 3.57 -4.35
CA HIS A 217 -26.60 4.88 -3.94
C HIS A 217 -26.06 5.68 -5.13
N MET A 218 -25.29 5.02 -6.00
CA MET A 218 -24.74 5.66 -7.20
C MET A 218 -25.82 6.04 -8.20
N GLN A 219 -26.89 5.25 -8.34
CA GLN A 219 -28.06 5.61 -9.15
C GLN A 219 -28.80 6.81 -8.55
N THR A 220 -28.92 6.90 -7.23
CA THR A 220 -29.51 8.06 -6.55
C THR A 220 -28.68 9.31 -6.82
N ALA A 221 -27.35 9.21 -6.71
CA ALA A 221 -26.44 10.29 -7.01
C ALA A 221 -26.54 10.73 -8.49
N ALA A 222 -26.50 9.77 -9.42
CA ALA A 222 -26.66 10.04 -10.86
C ALA A 222 -28.00 10.70 -11.19
N THR A 223 -29.08 10.28 -10.53
CA THR A 223 -30.43 10.86 -10.72
C THR A 223 -30.45 12.33 -10.35
N GLU A 224 -29.88 12.70 -9.21
CA GLU A 224 -29.89 14.09 -8.75
C GLU A 224 -28.98 14.99 -9.63
N VAL A 225 -27.76 14.55 -9.99
CA VAL A 225 -26.87 15.33 -10.88
C VAL A 225 -27.48 15.51 -12.28
N LEU A 226 -28.13 14.47 -12.82
CA LEU A 226 -28.65 14.48 -14.19
C LEU A 226 -30.10 14.95 -14.31
N LYS A 227 -30.77 15.30 -13.21
CA LYS A 227 -32.20 15.69 -13.24
C LYS A 227 -32.46 16.92 -14.12
N ALA A 228 -31.53 17.87 -14.09
CA ALA A 228 -31.61 19.10 -14.89
C ALA A 228 -31.10 18.94 -16.33
N LYS A 229 -30.50 17.77 -16.67
CA LYS A 229 -29.87 17.53 -17.97
C LYS A 229 -30.84 16.89 -18.95
N GLN A 230 -31.02 17.54 -20.09
CA GLN A 230 -31.86 17.06 -21.19
C GLN A 230 -31.03 16.31 -22.25
N LEU A 231 -31.68 15.43 -23.00
CA LEU A 231 -31.05 14.64 -24.07
C LEU A 231 -30.46 15.49 -25.21
N ARG A 232 -30.88 16.75 -25.32
CA ARG A 232 -30.41 17.71 -26.33
C ARG A 232 -29.22 18.54 -25.87
N ASP A 233 -28.91 18.52 -24.58
CA ASP A 233 -27.82 19.30 -24.02
C ASP A 233 -26.50 18.82 -24.61
N PHE A 234 -25.60 19.76 -24.89
CA PHE A 234 -24.29 19.46 -25.44
C PHE A 234 -23.30 19.15 -24.31
N PHE A 235 -22.56 18.06 -24.50
CA PHE A 235 -21.52 17.59 -23.60
C PHE A 235 -20.21 17.58 -24.36
N ASP A 236 -19.23 18.32 -23.85
CA ASP A 236 -17.83 18.18 -24.23
C ASP A 236 -17.06 17.36 -23.17
N THR A 237 -15.76 17.19 -23.39
CA THR A 237 -14.87 16.44 -22.49
C THR A 237 -14.90 17.00 -21.06
N THR A 238 -14.90 18.33 -20.91
CA THR A 238 -14.86 19.00 -19.61
C THR A 238 -16.18 18.85 -18.86
N VAL A 239 -17.31 18.99 -19.55
CA VAL A 239 -18.64 18.80 -18.98
C VAL A 239 -18.84 17.34 -18.58
N LEU A 240 -18.41 16.38 -19.42
CA LEU A 240 -18.51 14.97 -19.09
C LEU A 240 -17.67 14.62 -17.85
N GLN A 241 -16.41 15.06 -17.81
CA GLN A 241 -15.53 14.88 -16.66
C GLN A 241 -16.14 15.48 -15.39
N GLN A 242 -16.65 16.73 -15.47
CA GLN A 242 -17.27 17.40 -14.34
C GLN A 242 -18.50 16.64 -13.83
N ILE A 243 -19.36 16.14 -14.72
CA ILE A 243 -20.56 15.40 -14.34
C ILE A 243 -20.19 14.07 -13.69
N ILE A 244 -19.21 13.35 -14.23
CA ILE A 244 -18.73 12.10 -13.64
C ILE A 244 -18.19 12.35 -12.22
N MET A 245 -17.33 13.36 -12.06
CA MET A 245 -16.79 13.73 -10.75
C MET A 245 -17.89 14.17 -9.78
N GLN A 246 -18.86 14.98 -10.21
CA GLN A 246 -19.99 15.38 -9.36
C GLN A 246 -20.82 14.20 -8.86
N ILE A 247 -21.03 13.17 -9.69
CA ILE A 247 -21.74 11.96 -9.27
C ILE A 247 -20.91 11.21 -8.23
N LEU A 248 -19.60 11.05 -8.47
CA LEU A 248 -18.69 10.37 -7.54
C LEU A 248 -18.58 11.13 -6.20
N ASP A 249 -18.38 12.44 -6.23
CA ASP A 249 -18.28 13.30 -5.04
C ASP A 249 -19.57 13.27 -4.22
N MET A 250 -20.72 13.33 -4.90
CA MET A 250 -22.01 13.25 -4.23
C MET A 250 -22.21 11.87 -3.60
N PHE A 251 -21.86 10.79 -4.30
CA PHE A 251 -21.86 9.44 -3.73
C PHE A 251 -20.95 9.36 -2.50
N MET A 252 -19.69 9.77 -2.59
CA MET A 252 -18.70 9.70 -1.50
C MET A 252 -19.11 10.54 -0.26
N SER A 253 -19.90 11.60 -0.47
CA SER A 253 -20.42 12.48 0.57
C SER A 253 -21.79 12.05 1.13
N MET A 254 -22.39 10.96 0.63
CA MET A 254 -23.65 10.44 1.17
C MET A 254 -23.46 9.91 2.59
N GLY A 255 -24.46 10.10 3.46
CA GLY A 255 -24.48 9.48 4.79
C GLY A 255 -23.32 9.89 5.70
N SER A 256 -22.74 8.92 6.41
CA SER A 256 -21.61 9.16 7.31
C SER A 256 -20.28 9.25 6.56
N PRO A 257 -19.29 9.95 7.14
CA PRO A 257 -17.91 9.86 6.65
C PRO A 257 -17.51 8.38 6.50
N HIS A 258 -16.94 8.03 5.35
CA HIS A 258 -16.48 6.67 5.02
C HIS A 258 -17.57 5.58 4.86
N HIS A 259 -18.85 5.92 4.68
CA HIS A 259 -19.90 4.92 4.41
C HIS A 259 -19.58 4.02 3.18
N TRP A 260 -18.79 4.53 2.24
CA TRP A 260 -18.36 3.79 1.06
C TRP A 260 -17.43 2.62 1.39
N VAL A 261 -16.79 2.61 2.56
CA VAL A 261 -15.98 1.49 3.06
C VAL A 261 -16.86 0.26 3.32
N ASP A 262 -18.11 0.46 3.71
CA ASP A 262 -19.06 -0.64 3.96
C ASP A 262 -19.50 -1.35 2.67
N CYS A 263 -19.19 -0.77 1.50
CA CYS A 263 -19.33 -1.46 0.22
C CYS A 263 -18.16 -2.43 -0.05
N LEU A 264 -17.00 -2.26 0.58
CA LEU A 264 -15.79 -3.04 0.32
C LEU A 264 -15.57 -4.16 1.34
N MET A 265 -16.09 -4.01 2.55
CA MET A 265 -15.88 -4.98 3.62
C MET A 265 -17.04 -5.05 4.62
N PRO A 266 -17.21 -6.19 5.32
CA PRO A 266 -18.20 -6.35 6.39
C PRO A 266 -18.02 -5.35 7.53
N GLU A 267 -19.10 -5.10 8.28
CA GLU A 267 -19.10 -4.23 9.47
C GLU A 267 -17.98 -4.58 10.47
N ASP A 268 -17.56 -3.58 11.24
CA ASP A 268 -16.45 -3.72 12.18
C ASP A 268 -16.75 -4.82 13.23
N PRO A 269 -15.93 -5.90 13.30
CA PRO A 269 -16.15 -6.99 14.25
C PRO A 269 -16.11 -6.52 15.72
N ARG A 270 -15.51 -5.36 16.01
CA ARG A 270 -15.51 -4.74 17.34
C ARG A 270 -16.92 -4.32 17.78
N LEU A 271 -17.81 -3.96 16.86
CA LEU A 271 -19.18 -3.52 17.18
C LEU A 271 -19.99 -4.64 17.82
N TYR A 272 -19.83 -5.88 17.34
CA TYR A 272 -20.44 -7.06 17.96
C TYR A 272 -19.90 -7.31 19.37
N LYS A 273 -18.60 -7.10 19.60
CA LYS A 273 -18.00 -7.21 20.93
C LYS A 273 -18.54 -6.18 21.91
N PHE A 274 -18.70 -4.92 21.49
CA PHE A 274 -19.28 -3.87 22.34
C PHE A 274 -20.76 -4.10 22.64
N ALA A 275 -21.54 -4.56 21.64
CA ALA A 275 -22.94 -4.91 21.82
C ALA A 275 -23.10 -6.08 22.81
N MET A 276 -22.24 -7.10 22.70
CA MET A 276 -22.28 -8.29 23.55
C MET A 276 -21.70 -8.03 24.96
N ALA A 277 -20.74 -7.11 25.12
CA ALA A 277 -20.23 -6.69 26.42
C ALA A 277 -21.24 -5.83 27.22
N SER A 278 -22.18 -5.17 26.53
CA SER A 278 -23.27 -4.44 27.18
C SER A 278 -24.44 -5.34 27.60
N SER A 279 -24.56 -6.54 27.03
CA SER A 279 -25.46 -7.58 27.50
C SER A 279 -24.73 -8.47 28.51
N SER A 280 -25.17 -8.49 29.75
CA SER A 280 -24.54 -9.21 30.89
C SER A 280 -24.60 -10.75 30.78
N ASP A 281 -24.34 -11.35 29.61
CA ASP A 281 -24.30 -12.80 29.44
C ASP A 281 -22.86 -13.27 29.23
N LYS A 282 -22.35 -14.06 30.19
CA LYS A 282 -20.96 -14.53 30.26
C LYS A 282 -20.74 -15.74 29.35
N THR A 283 -21.06 -15.61 28.07
CA THR A 283 -20.52 -16.52 27.06
C THR A 283 -19.16 -15.97 26.66
N ASN A 284 -18.12 -16.82 26.69
CA ASN A 284 -16.77 -16.42 26.31
C ASN A 284 -16.83 -15.61 25.00
N PRO A 285 -16.27 -14.39 24.95
CA PRO A 285 -16.28 -13.61 23.71
C PRO A 285 -15.70 -14.47 22.59
N PRO A 286 -16.22 -14.39 21.35
CA PRO A 286 -15.60 -15.10 20.24
C PRO A 286 -14.13 -14.72 20.21
N ASP A 287 -13.24 -15.72 20.23
CA ASP A 287 -11.80 -15.50 20.20
C ASP A 287 -11.48 -14.51 19.08
N PHE A 288 -10.83 -13.41 19.43
CA PHE A 288 -10.48 -12.38 18.46
C PHE A 288 -9.37 -12.93 17.57
N THR A 289 -9.78 -13.64 16.51
CA THR A 289 -8.86 -14.31 15.58
C THR A 289 -7.94 -13.30 14.88
N GLN A 290 -6.80 -13.78 14.39
CA GLN A 290 -5.87 -12.95 13.62
C GLN A 290 -6.53 -12.40 12.35
N PHE A 291 -7.47 -13.14 11.75
CA PHE A 291 -8.35 -12.62 10.70
C PHE A 291 -9.10 -11.33 11.13
N ASN A 292 -9.68 -11.29 12.33
CA ASN A 292 -10.38 -10.09 12.83
C ASN A 292 -9.43 -8.92 13.01
N GLN A 293 -8.18 -9.17 13.44
CA GLN A 293 -7.15 -8.15 13.54
C GLN A 293 -6.82 -7.55 12.17
N LEU A 294 -6.60 -8.39 11.15
CA LEU A 294 -6.34 -7.93 9.79
C LEU A 294 -7.50 -7.11 9.23
N MET A 295 -8.75 -7.52 9.50
CA MET A 295 -9.94 -6.78 9.07
C MET A 295 -10.08 -5.42 9.75
N VAL A 296 -9.83 -5.34 11.05
CA VAL A 296 -9.84 -4.07 11.80
C VAL A 296 -8.77 -3.12 11.26
N GLU A 297 -7.54 -3.61 11.08
CA GLU A 297 -6.47 -2.80 10.51
C GLU A 297 -6.80 -2.32 9.09
N THR A 298 -7.34 -3.21 8.25
CA THR A 298 -7.75 -2.84 6.88
C THR A 298 -8.80 -1.73 6.92
N ARG A 299 -9.80 -1.82 7.80
CA ARG A 299 -10.82 -0.79 7.96
C ARG A 299 -10.22 0.55 8.39
N GLU A 300 -9.28 0.54 9.32
CA GLU A 300 -8.57 1.75 9.78
C GLU A 300 -7.79 2.40 8.63
N VAL A 301 -7.09 1.59 7.82
CA VAL A 301 -6.38 2.07 6.63
C VAL A 301 -7.35 2.66 5.60
N LEU A 302 -8.45 1.98 5.29
CA LEU A 302 -9.44 2.48 4.32
C LEU A 302 -10.16 3.75 4.79
N SER A 303 -10.30 3.92 6.10
CA SER A 303 -10.94 5.10 6.71
C SER A 303 -9.95 6.26 6.93
N SER A 304 -8.66 6.07 6.62
CA SER A 304 -7.65 7.10 6.79
C SER A 304 -7.80 8.25 5.79
N ALA A 305 -7.36 9.45 6.19
CA ALA A 305 -7.37 10.62 5.32
C ALA A 305 -6.40 10.44 4.14
N GLU A 306 -5.27 9.78 4.40
CA GLU A 306 -4.25 9.44 3.41
C GLU A 306 -4.82 8.53 2.33
N PHE A 307 -5.52 7.46 2.71
CA PHE A 307 -6.14 6.57 1.74
C PHE A 307 -7.28 7.25 0.98
N THR A 308 -8.09 8.07 1.65
CA THR A 308 -9.16 8.86 1.00
C THR A 308 -8.57 9.77 -0.09
N SER A 309 -7.46 10.45 0.20
CA SER A 309 -6.74 11.27 -0.78
C SER A 309 -6.23 10.45 -1.97
N VAL A 310 -5.65 9.27 -1.72
CA VAL A 310 -5.20 8.35 -2.78
C VAL A 310 -6.37 7.90 -3.67
N VAL A 311 -7.53 7.63 -3.08
CA VAL A 311 -8.76 7.28 -3.82
C VAL A 311 -9.21 8.43 -4.71
N GLU A 312 -9.27 9.66 -4.19
CA GLU A 312 -9.67 10.85 -4.96
C GLU A 312 -8.74 11.10 -6.16
N ILE A 313 -7.42 11.04 -5.95
CA ILE A 313 -6.41 11.21 -7.00
C ILE A 313 -6.57 10.10 -8.07
N SER A 314 -6.75 8.86 -7.63
CA SER A 314 -6.90 7.70 -8.52
C SER A 314 -8.17 7.79 -9.36
N LEU A 315 -9.31 8.11 -8.74
CA LEU A 315 -10.58 8.30 -9.45
C LEU A 315 -10.45 9.42 -10.48
N LYS A 316 -9.87 10.56 -10.10
CA LYS A 316 -9.65 11.68 -11.02
C LYS A 316 -8.76 11.27 -12.20
N ALA A 317 -7.69 10.52 -11.96
CA ALA A 317 -6.81 10.04 -13.03
C ALA A 317 -7.56 9.11 -14.01
N VAL A 318 -8.36 8.17 -13.49
CA VAL A 318 -9.19 7.26 -14.31
C VAL A 318 -10.23 8.03 -15.11
N VAL A 319 -10.92 9.00 -14.49
CA VAL A 319 -11.93 9.81 -15.17
C VAL A 319 -11.31 10.64 -16.30
N ASN A 320 -10.13 11.24 -16.07
CA ASN A 320 -9.40 11.98 -17.10
C ASN A 320 -9.04 11.09 -18.28
N ALA A 321 -8.51 9.90 -18.01
CA ALA A 321 -8.17 8.93 -19.04
C ALA A 321 -9.41 8.46 -19.82
N LEU A 322 -10.52 8.25 -19.10
CA LEU A 322 -11.77 7.79 -19.69
C LEU A 322 -12.34 8.81 -20.68
N VAL A 323 -12.35 10.09 -20.33
CA VAL A 323 -12.92 11.12 -21.22
C VAL A 323 -12.05 11.37 -22.46
N GLU A 324 -10.76 11.03 -22.40
CA GLU A 324 -9.83 11.06 -23.54
C GLU A 324 -9.88 9.79 -24.40
N GLU A 325 -10.60 8.76 -23.96
CA GLU A 325 -10.64 7.46 -24.63
C GLU A 325 -11.11 7.55 -26.08
N LYS A 326 -10.46 6.80 -26.97
CA LYS A 326 -10.72 6.84 -28.42
C LYS A 326 -12.19 6.53 -28.77
N GLY A 327 -12.88 5.77 -27.90
CA GLY A 327 -14.32 5.50 -28.02
C GLY A 327 -15.19 6.76 -28.06
N PHE A 328 -14.79 7.83 -27.37
CA PHE A 328 -15.49 9.12 -27.39
C PHE A 328 -15.13 10.00 -28.60
N GLN A 329 -14.08 9.63 -29.36
CA GLN A 329 -13.56 10.41 -30.49
C GLN A 329 -13.96 9.84 -31.88
N SER A 330 -14.59 8.66 -31.93
CA SER A 330 -14.88 7.96 -33.19
C SER A 330 -16.06 8.59 -33.97
N GLY A 331 -15.91 8.73 -35.30
CA GLY A 331 -17.02 9.01 -36.23
C GLY A 331 -17.31 10.48 -36.58
N GLY A 332 -16.29 11.31 -36.79
CA GLY A 332 -16.41 12.67 -37.35
C GLY A 332 -16.96 13.75 -36.40
N SER A 333 -17.43 13.36 -35.21
CA SER A 333 -17.78 14.25 -34.11
C SER A 333 -16.93 13.88 -32.90
N SER A 334 -15.87 14.64 -32.65
CA SER A 334 -15.04 14.50 -31.45
C SER A 334 -15.78 15.09 -30.25
N LEU A 335 -15.70 14.43 -29.09
CA LEU A 335 -16.19 14.97 -27.82
C LEU A 335 -15.57 16.36 -27.52
N THR A 336 -14.40 16.66 -28.09
CA THR A 336 -13.75 17.98 -27.98
C THR A 336 -14.56 19.13 -28.60
N LEU A 337 -15.44 18.86 -29.56
CA LEU A 337 -16.31 19.86 -30.19
C LEU A 337 -17.72 19.90 -29.56
N GLY A 338 -17.97 19.02 -28.59
CA GLY A 338 -19.28 18.84 -27.96
C GLY A 338 -20.23 17.98 -28.80
N MET A 339 -21.03 17.15 -28.12
CA MET A 339 -22.10 16.38 -28.76
C MET A 339 -23.37 16.34 -27.91
N PRO A 340 -24.57 16.21 -28.51
CA PRO A 340 -25.80 16.04 -27.75
C PRO A 340 -25.76 14.77 -26.88
N LEU A 341 -26.28 14.86 -25.66
CA LEU A 341 -26.34 13.75 -24.70
C LEU A 341 -26.96 12.48 -25.30
N ALA A 342 -28.01 12.60 -26.11
CA ALA A 342 -28.63 11.46 -26.80
C ALA A 342 -27.65 10.65 -27.67
N ARG A 343 -26.65 11.31 -28.26
CA ARG A 343 -25.59 10.66 -29.06
C ARG A 343 -24.41 10.18 -28.20
N LEU A 344 -24.25 10.73 -27.00
CA LEU A 344 -23.24 10.33 -26.03
C LEU A 344 -23.62 9.01 -25.33
N LEU A 345 -24.91 8.78 -25.02
CA LEU A 345 -25.36 7.56 -24.32
C LEU A 345 -24.92 6.25 -24.99
N PRO A 346 -25.05 6.07 -26.32
CA PRO A 346 -24.52 4.88 -26.99
C PRO A 346 -22.99 4.75 -26.90
N ARG A 347 -22.25 5.87 -26.85
CA ARG A 347 -20.78 5.87 -26.70
C ARG A 347 -20.38 5.41 -25.30
N ILE A 348 -21.05 5.93 -24.28
CA ILE A 348 -20.88 5.46 -22.89
C ILE A 348 -21.10 3.95 -22.84
N SER A 349 -22.19 3.45 -23.42
CA SER A 349 -22.47 2.01 -23.45
C SER A 349 -21.40 1.18 -24.17
N GLN A 350 -20.70 1.73 -25.17
CA GLN A 350 -19.62 1.04 -25.88
C GLN A 350 -18.31 1.01 -25.09
N ILE A 351 -18.07 2.02 -24.24
CA ILE A 351 -16.81 2.17 -23.50
C ILE A 351 -16.88 1.46 -22.15
N CYS A 352 -18.05 1.39 -21.50
CA CYS A 352 -18.18 0.74 -20.19
C CYS A 352 -17.57 -0.68 -20.10
N PRO A 353 -17.67 -1.57 -21.12
CA PRO A 353 -16.99 -2.86 -21.07
C PRO A 353 -15.47 -2.75 -20.93
N SER A 354 -14.82 -1.78 -21.59
CA SER A 354 -13.36 -1.59 -21.52
C SER A 354 -12.86 -1.16 -20.14
N LEU A 355 -13.72 -0.49 -19.34
CA LEU A 355 -13.40 -0.21 -17.93
C LEU A 355 -13.27 -1.50 -17.12
N LEU A 356 -13.97 -2.56 -17.53
CA LEU A 356 -14.07 -3.85 -16.85
C LEU A 356 -13.23 -4.95 -17.50
N ASP A 357 -12.31 -4.57 -18.39
CA ASP A 357 -11.37 -5.51 -19.02
C ASP A 357 -10.45 -6.16 -17.98
N GLU A 358 -9.91 -7.32 -18.36
CA GLU A 358 -8.92 -8.06 -17.57
C GLU A 358 -7.74 -7.15 -17.15
N PRO A 359 -7.24 -7.24 -15.91
CA PRO A 359 -6.25 -6.29 -15.41
C PRO A 359 -4.99 -6.15 -16.26
N SER A 360 -4.55 -7.23 -16.92
CA SER A 360 -3.39 -7.24 -17.82
C SER A 360 -3.56 -6.32 -19.04
N LYS A 361 -4.80 -6.08 -19.49
CA LYS A 361 -5.15 -5.26 -20.66
C LYS A 361 -5.82 -3.94 -20.28
N ASN A 362 -6.18 -3.78 -19.02
CA ASN A 362 -6.93 -2.64 -18.53
C ASN A 362 -5.99 -1.43 -18.29
N GLN A 363 -5.98 -0.51 -19.25
CA GLN A 363 -5.17 0.72 -19.16
C GLN A 363 -5.50 1.57 -17.93
N PHE A 364 -6.74 1.52 -17.40
CA PHE A 364 -7.13 2.32 -16.25
C PHE A 364 -6.43 1.82 -14.97
N ILE A 365 -6.25 0.50 -14.85
CA ILE A 365 -5.47 -0.10 -13.76
C ILE A 365 -3.99 0.29 -13.86
N GLN A 366 -3.43 0.30 -15.07
CA GLN A 366 -2.06 0.77 -15.30
C GLN A 366 -1.88 2.24 -14.94
N ILE A 367 -2.88 3.08 -15.25
CA ILE A 367 -2.88 4.49 -14.89
C ILE A 367 -2.88 4.66 -13.37
N ILE A 368 -3.74 3.93 -12.64
CA ILE A 368 -3.75 3.94 -11.16
C ILE A 368 -2.37 3.54 -10.62
N GLN A 369 -1.76 2.48 -11.16
CA GLN A 369 -0.42 2.03 -10.73
C GLN A 369 0.66 3.08 -11.00
N SER A 370 0.53 3.88 -12.07
CA SER A 370 1.51 4.91 -12.42
C SER A 370 1.44 6.18 -11.58
N VAL A 371 0.38 6.35 -10.76
CA VAL A 371 0.22 7.51 -9.88
C VAL A 371 1.28 7.45 -8.76
N PRO A 372 2.19 8.43 -8.64
CA PRO A 372 3.26 8.39 -7.65
C PRO A 372 2.76 8.29 -6.20
N GLU A 373 1.66 8.97 -5.89
CA GLU A 373 1.04 8.97 -4.56
C GLU A 373 0.54 7.58 -4.16
N VAL A 374 0.04 6.79 -5.13
CA VAL A 374 -0.37 5.40 -4.92
C VAL A 374 0.83 4.54 -4.51
N GLY A 375 1.94 4.66 -5.25
CA GLY A 375 3.18 3.94 -4.95
C GLY A 375 3.74 4.31 -3.57
N LEU A 376 3.84 5.61 -3.29
CA LEU A 376 4.32 6.12 -2.00
C LEU A 376 3.46 5.62 -0.84
N PHE A 377 2.13 5.68 -0.99
CA PHE A 377 1.20 5.19 0.03
C PHE A 377 1.44 3.72 0.35
N PHE A 378 1.54 2.84 -0.66
CA PHE A 378 1.75 1.41 -0.41
C PHE A 378 3.13 1.09 0.15
N THR A 379 4.17 1.83 -0.25
CA THR A 379 5.50 1.70 0.37
C THR A 379 5.45 2.08 1.85
N LEU A 380 4.78 3.17 2.21
CA LEU A 380 4.61 3.58 3.60
C LEU A 380 3.74 2.61 4.40
N LEU A 381 2.64 2.12 3.83
CA LEU A 381 1.76 1.13 4.46
C LEU A 381 2.54 -0.14 4.80
N TYR A 382 3.36 -0.62 3.86
CA TYR A 382 4.17 -1.81 4.06
C TYR A 382 5.33 -1.59 5.05
N ALA A 383 5.99 -0.43 4.98
CA ALA A 383 7.11 -0.08 5.86
C ALA A 383 6.68 0.32 7.27
N ASN A 384 5.40 0.65 7.50
CA ASN A 384 4.86 0.97 8.81
C ASN A 384 4.77 -0.31 9.65
N MET A 385 5.93 -0.69 10.20
CA MET A 385 6.10 -1.73 11.21
C MET A 385 5.65 -1.13 12.53
N SER A 386 4.35 -0.95 12.74
CA SER A 386 3.84 -0.57 14.04
C SER A 386 4.32 -1.62 15.06
N THR A 387 5.25 -1.20 15.93
CA THR A 387 5.63 -1.93 17.13
C THR A 387 4.44 -1.91 18.07
N SER A 388 3.46 -2.79 17.81
CA SER A 388 2.51 -3.16 18.85
C SER A 388 3.20 -4.02 19.88
#